data_AF-A0A527D286-F1
#
_entry.id   AF-A0A527D286-F1
#
_cell.length_a   1.000
_cell.length_b   1.000
_cell.length_c   1.000
_cell.angle_alpha   90.00
_cell.angle_beta   90.00
_cell.angle_gamma   90.00
#
_symmetry.space_group_name_H-M   'P 1'
#
loop_
_entity.id
_entity.type
_entity.pdbx_description
1 polymer ?
#
loop_
_entity_poly.entity_id
_entity_poly.type
_entity_poly.pdbx_seq_one_letter_code
_entity_poly.pdbx_strand_id
1 'polypeptide(L)'
;RHCFRVLRRLCLSHPGLPSLLEQDGAAPAGVFTPMEVTLRALGAGGLNELDSTRTYFLLISFTLGQAAYQTRGPVEGLEPSERIRAERIAGRGYTATERLDLPSTWDFEASFEFGLALILAGIEAMAS
;
A
#
# COMPACT_ATOMS: atom_id res chain seq x y z
N ARG A 1 -4.83 2.23 12.14
CA ARG A 1 -3.37 2.47 11.96
C ARG A 1 -2.49 1.29 12.43
N HIS A 2 -2.51 0.88 13.71
CA HIS A 2 -1.64 -0.18 14.25
C HIS A 2 -1.67 -1.51 13.45
N CYS A 3 -2.86 -2.03 13.12
CA CYS A 3 -3.01 -3.30 12.41
C CYS A 3 -2.26 -3.33 11.06
N PHE A 4 -2.32 -2.24 10.29
CA PHE A 4 -1.68 -2.16 8.97
C PHE A 4 -0.15 -1.99 9.07
N ARG A 5 0.37 -1.39 10.14
CA ARG A 5 1.81 -1.41 10.44
C ARG A 5 2.31 -2.81 10.78
N VAL A 6 1.53 -3.59 11.53
CA VAL A 6 1.85 -5.00 11.84
C VAL A 6 1.84 -5.83 10.55
N LEU A 7 0.79 -5.69 9.73
CA LEU A 7 0.68 -6.38 8.45
C LEU A 7 1.87 -6.06 7.53
N ARG A 8 2.20 -4.77 7.35
CA ARG A 8 3.37 -4.39 6.53
C ARG A 8 4.64 -5.05 7.03
N ARG A 9 4.92 -4.99 8.34
CA ARG A 9 6.12 -5.64 8.91
C ARG A 9 6.15 -7.14 8.64
N LEU A 10 5.02 -7.83 8.75
CA LEU A 10 4.94 -9.26 8.41
C LEU A 10 5.26 -9.52 6.93
N CYS A 11 4.71 -8.71 6.02
CA CYS A 11 5.00 -8.83 4.59
C CYS A 11 6.48 -8.53 4.26
N LEU A 12 7.10 -7.58 4.94
CA LEU A 12 8.52 -7.28 4.77
C LEU A 12 9.43 -8.41 5.28
N SER A 13 9.05 -9.07 6.39
CA SER A 13 9.75 -10.25 6.91
C SER A 13 9.53 -11.50 6.06
N HIS A 14 8.46 -11.55 5.28
CA HIS A 14 8.08 -12.68 4.43
C HIS A 14 7.71 -12.19 3.02
N PRO A 15 8.69 -11.93 2.13
CA PRO A 15 8.45 -11.31 0.81
C PRO A 15 7.45 -12.02 -0.11
N GLY A 16 7.26 -13.34 0.06
CA GLY A 16 6.26 -14.10 -0.71
C GLY A 16 4.83 -13.98 -0.17
N LEU A 17 4.65 -13.43 1.03
CA LEU A 17 3.36 -13.37 1.72
C LEU A 17 2.30 -12.55 0.97
N PRO A 18 2.59 -11.35 0.40
CA PRO A 18 1.60 -10.61 -0.36
C PRO A 18 1.00 -11.42 -1.52
N SER A 19 1.86 -12.03 -2.35
CA SER A 19 1.41 -12.84 -3.49
C SER A 19 0.74 -14.14 -3.06
N LEU A 20 1.09 -14.72 -1.91
CA LEU A 20 0.41 -15.88 -1.36
C LEU A 20 -1.02 -15.54 -0.93
N LEU A 21 -1.24 -14.37 -0.31
CA LEU A 21 -2.57 -13.93 0.14
C LEU A 21 -3.54 -13.60 -1.00
N GLU A 22 -3.02 -13.38 -2.21
CA GLU A 22 -3.82 -13.18 -3.43
C GLU A 22 -4.28 -14.50 -4.08
N GLN A 23 -3.73 -15.64 -3.66
CA GLN A 23 -4.08 -16.95 -4.20
C GLN A 23 -5.32 -17.53 -3.53
N ASP A 24 -6.24 -18.04 -4.35
CA ASP A 24 -7.43 -18.71 -3.85
C ASP A 24 -7.07 -19.95 -3.01
N GLY A 25 -7.77 -20.13 -1.88
CA GLY A 25 -7.54 -21.23 -0.94
C GLY A 25 -6.26 -21.15 -0.09
N ALA A 26 -5.39 -20.16 -0.27
CA ALA A 26 -4.14 -20.05 0.49
C ALA A 26 -4.34 -19.57 1.95
N ALA A 27 -5.44 -18.86 2.21
CA ALA A 27 -5.68 -18.18 3.47
C ALA A 27 -6.58 -19.02 4.41
N PRO A 28 -6.08 -19.49 5.57
CA PRO A 28 -6.90 -20.25 6.52
C PRO A 28 -7.96 -19.35 7.17
N ALA A 29 -9.07 -19.91 7.69
CA ALA A 29 -10.17 -19.13 8.26
C ALA A 29 -9.74 -18.06 9.31
N GLY A 30 -8.65 -18.30 10.05
CA GLY A 30 -8.10 -17.32 11.01
C GLY A 30 -7.64 -15.99 10.38
N VAL A 31 -7.41 -15.93 9.06
CA VAL A 31 -7.07 -14.68 8.36
C VAL A 31 -8.21 -13.67 8.32
N PHE A 32 -9.45 -14.10 8.58
CA PHE A 32 -10.61 -13.22 8.64
C PHE A 32 -10.73 -12.50 9.99
N THR A 33 -10.00 -12.92 11.04
CA THR A 33 -10.08 -12.24 12.34
C THR A 33 -9.61 -10.77 12.28
N PRO A 34 -8.47 -10.42 11.64
CA PRO A 34 -8.11 -9.02 11.43
C PRO A 34 -9.12 -8.23 10.59
N MET A 35 -9.76 -8.88 9.62
CA MET A 35 -10.83 -8.28 8.81
C MET A 35 -12.02 -7.91 9.68
N GLU A 36 -12.52 -8.87 10.46
CA GLU A 36 -13.65 -8.66 11.39
C GLU A 36 -13.38 -7.53 12.39
N VAL A 37 -12.19 -7.53 13.01
CA VAL A 37 -11.80 -6.46 13.96
C VAL A 37 -11.77 -5.10 13.28
N THR A 38 -11.27 -5.03 12.05
CA THR A 38 -11.18 -3.77 11.31
C THR A 38 -12.55 -3.26 10.90
N LEU A 39 -13.41 -4.12 10.33
CA LEU A 39 -14.76 -3.76 9.92
C LEU A 39 -15.60 -3.30 11.12
N ARG A 40 -15.50 -3.97 12.27
CA ARG A 40 -16.16 -3.51 13.51
C ARG A 40 -15.67 -2.15 13.97
N ALA A 41 -14.36 -1.90 13.91
CA ALA A 41 -13.79 -0.61 14.30
C ALA A 41 -14.25 0.52 13.36
N LEU A 42 -14.35 0.26 12.06
CA LEU A 42 -14.85 1.22 11.07
C LEU A 42 -16.35 1.52 11.28
N GLY A 43 -17.17 0.48 11.50
CA GLY A 43 -18.58 0.64 11.82
C GLY A 43 -18.82 1.42 13.12
N ALA A 44 -18.03 1.13 14.17
CA ALA A 44 -18.07 1.89 15.42
C ALA A 44 -17.61 3.36 15.23
N GLY A 45 -16.81 3.64 14.19
CA GLY A 45 -16.42 4.97 13.77
C GLY A 45 -17.46 5.72 12.92
N GLY A 46 -18.64 5.14 12.71
CA GLY A 46 -19.76 5.80 12.00
C GLY A 46 -19.88 5.46 10.52
N LEU A 47 -19.00 4.63 9.95
CA LEU A 47 -19.14 4.20 8.57
C LEU A 47 -20.27 3.18 8.43
N ASN A 48 -21.05 3.29 7.35
CA ASN A 48 -21.99 2.23 6.97
C ASN A 48 -21.23 0.96 6.51
N GLU A 49 -21.95 -0.14 6.31
CA GLU A 49 -21.37 -1.44 5.93
C GLU A 49 -20.59 -1.40 4.62
N LEU A 50 -21.13 -0.72 3.61
CA LEU A 50 -20.53 -0.64 2.28
C LEU A 50 -19.22 0.16 2.32
N ASP A 51 -19.23 1.30 3.00
CA ASP A 51 -18.05 2.16 3.13
C ASP A 51 -17.01 1.57 4.07
N SER A 52 -17.43 0.82 5.10
CA SER A 52 -16.52 0.01 5.93
C SER A 52 -15.80 -1.05 5.09
N THR A 53 -16.53 -1.73 4.21
CA THR A 53 -15.97 -2.74 3.29
C THR A 53 -14.99 -2.11 2.30
N ARG A 54 -15.38 -1.02 1.64
CA ARG A 54 -14.50 -0.27 0.73
C ARG A 54 -13.22 0.19 1.42
N THR A 55 -13.37 0.75 2.61
CA THR A 55 -12.26 1.22 3.45
C THR A 55 -11.31 0.07 3.81
N TYR A 56 -11.84 -1.07 4.25
CA TYR A 56 -11.02 -2.23 4.56
C TYR A 56 -10.19 -2.68 3.35
N PHE A 57 -10.84 -2.85 2.19
CA PHE A 57 -10.16 -3.29 0.97
C PHE A 57 -9.15 -2.26 0.45
N LEU A 58 -9.40 -0.97 0.61
CA LEU A 58 -8.44 0.08 0.32
C LEU A 58 -7.18 -0.04 1.19
N LEU A 59 -7.36 -0.17 2.51
CA LEU A 59 -6.25 -0.23 3.46
C LEU A 59 -5.40 -1.49 3.29
N ILE A 60 -6.03 -2.65 3.08
CA ILE A 60 -5.28 -3.91 2.85
C ILE A 60 -4.53 -3.86 1.52
N SER A 61 -5.17 -3.42 0.43
CA SER A 61 -4.55 -3.36 -0.90
C SER A 61 -3.39 -2.37 -0.92
N PHE A 62 -3.55 -1.20 -0.29
CA PHE A 62 -2.47 -0.24 -0.09
C PHE A 62 -1.28 -0.86 0.65
N THR A 63 -1.56 -1.57 1.75
CA THR A 63 -0.52 -2.17 2.59
C THR A 63 0.25 -3.27 1.87
N LEU A 64 -0.47 -4.18 1.20
CA LEU A 64 0.13 -5.26 0.43
C LEU A 64 0.93 -4.72 -0.76
N GLY A 65 0.39 -3.73 -1.48
CA GLY A 65 1.08 -3.10 -2.61
C GLY A 65 2.38 -2.40 -2.20
N GLN A 66 2.37 -1.63 -1.10
CA GLN A 66 3.56 -0.97 -0.57
C GLN A 66 4.62 -1.98 -0.12
N ALA A 67 4.22 -3.04 0.58
CA ALA A 67 5.14 -4.08 1.02
C ALA A 67 5.71 -4.88 -0.17
N ALA A 68 4.90 -5.21 -1.16
CA ALA A 68 5.34 -5.89 -2.39
C ALA A 68 6.33 -5.03 -3.20
N TYR A 69 6.07 -3.72 -3.29
CA TYR A 69 6.98 -2.79 -3.95
C TYR A 69 8.34 -2.73 -3.25
N GLN A 70 8.35 -2.60 -1.92
CA GLN A 70 9.59 -2.52 -1.15
C GLN A 70 10.38 -3.84 -1.15
N THR A 71 9.69 -4.99 -1.09
CA THR A 71 10.35 -6.31 -1.03
C THR A 71 10.96 -6.76 -2.35
N ARG A 72 10.37 -6.36 -3.49
CA ARG A 72 10.92 -6.65 -4.82
C ARG A 72 12.15 -5.80 -5.17
N GLY A 73 12.48 -4.82 -4.33
CA GLY A 73 13.47 -3.79 -4.66
C GLY A 73 12.95 -2.85 -5.75
N PRO A 74 13.75 -1.86 -6.19
CA PRO A 74 13.40 -1.02 -7.33
C PRO A 74 13.05 -1.91 -8.52
N VAL A 75 11.78 -1.89 -8.94
CA VAL A 75 11.34 -2.59 -10.14
C VAL A 75 12.10 -1.95 -11.30
N GLU A 76 13.05 -2.63 -11.94
CA GLU A 76 13.89 -2.05 -12.99
C GLU A 76 13.07 -1.34 -14.11
N GLY A 77 11.81 -1.75 -14.29
CA GLY A 77 10.86 -1.12 -15.21
C GLY A 77 10.21 0.19 -14.74
N LEU A 78 10.12 0.44 -13.42
CA LEU A 78 9.43 1.58 -12.79
C LEU A 78 10.37 2.50 -11.97
N GLU A 79 11.49 1.95 -11.50
CA GLU A 79 12.62 2.66 -10.88
C GLU A 79 13.89 2.46 -11.72
N PRO A 80 13.93 2.98 -12.96
CA PRO A 80 15.19 2.99 -13.66
C PRO A 80 16.09 4.02 -12.99
N SER A 81 17.38 3.71 -12.89
CA SER A 81 18.38 4.77 -12.67
C SER A 81 18.15 5.91 -13.66
N GLU A 82 18.50 7.14 -13.28
CA GLU A 82 18.25 8.34 -14.09
C GLU A 82 18.67 8.15 -15.56
N ARG A 83 19.77 7.42 -15.81
CA ARG A 83 20.27 7.09 -17.15
C ARG A 83 19.30 6.23 -17.96
N ILE A 84 18.83 5.12 -17.41
CA ILE A 84 17.87 4.23 -18.10
C ILE A 84 16.53 4.95 -18.30
N ARG A 85 16.13 5.78 -17.33
CA ARG A 85 14.91 6.57 -17.42
C ARG A 85 15.02 7.57 -18.56
N ALA A 86 16.08 8.38 -18.59
CA ALA A 86 16.33 9.36 -19.64
C ALA A 86 16.31 8.71 -21.03
N GLU A 87 16.98 7.58 -21.24
CA GLU A 87 16.97 6.86 -22.53
C GLU A 87 15.56 6.39 -22.96
N ARG A 88 14.67 6.09 -22.00
CA ARG A 88 13.30 5.62 -22.29
C ARG A 88 12.29 6.73 -22.53
N ILE A 89 12.44 7.90 -21.90
CA ILE A 89 11.40 8.93 -21.90
C ILE A 89 11.83 10.30 -22.47
N ALA A 90 13.13 10.58 -22.59
CA ALA A 90 13.62 11.88 -23.07
C ALA A 90 13.06 12.23 -24.45
N GLY A 91 12.51 13.44 -24.57
CA GLY A 91 11.97 13.95 -25.83
C GLY A 91 10.65 13.29 -26.26
N ARG A 92 10.05 12.45 -25.41
CA ARG A 92 8.73 11.83 -25.65
C ARG A 92 7.57 12.59 -25.01
N GLY A 93 7.85 13.73 -24.37
CA GLY A 93 6.84 14.62 -23.78
C GLY A 93 6.44 14.29 -22.34
N TYR A 94 7.14 13.38 -21.64
CA TYR A 94 6.87 13.01 -20.25
C TYR A 94 7.49 13.99 -19.24
N THR A 95 7.07 15.27 -19.29
CA THR A 95 7.74 16.37 -18.57
C THR A 95 7.73 16.27 -17.05
N ALA A 96 6.70 15.65 -16.45
CA ALA A 96 6.62 15.45 -14.99
C ALA A 96 7.53 14.29 -14.54
N THR A 97 7.53 13.18 -15.28
CA THR A 97 8.31 11.98 -14.95
C THR A 97 9.81 12.18 -15.22
N GLU A 98 10.17 12.97 -16.24
CA GLU A 98 11.55 13.36 -16.52
C GLU A 98 12.19 14.14 -15.36
N ARG A 99 11.38 14.83 -14.55
CA ARG A 99 11.84 15.63 -13.40
C ARG A 99 11.77 14.87 -12.07
N LEU A 100 11.19 13.68 -12.07
CA LEU A 100 11.05 12.88 -10.87
C LEU A 100 12.42 12.25 -10.57
N ASP A 101 13.08 12.74 -9.53
CA ASP A 101 14.26 12.10 -8.96
C ASP A 101 13.83 11.38 -7.67
N LEU A 102 14.12 10.08 -7.59
CA LEU A 102 13.86 9.32 -6.39
C LEU A 102 15.13 9.35 -5.55
N PRO A 103 15.13 10.00 -4.38
CA PRO A 103 16.32 10.09 -3.56
C PRO A 103 16.91 8.69 -3.30
N SER A 104 18.24 8.58 -3.35
CA SER A 104 18.95 7.37 -2.88
C SER A 104 18.66 7.05 -1.41
N THR A 105 18.11 8.02 -0.67
CA THR A 105 17.65 7.94 0.71
C THR A 105 16.13 7.76 0.83
N TRP A 106 15.43 7.24 -0.19
CA TRP A 106 13.97 7.07 -0.14
C TRP A 106 13.54 6.27 1.09
N ASP A 107 12.77 6.92 1.97
CA ASP A 107 12.32 6.36 3.22
C ASP A 107 10.95 5.70 3.03
N PHE A 108 10.97 4.38 2.78
CA PHE A 108 9.75 3.59 2.61
C PHE A 108 8.84 3.60 3.85
N GLU A 109 9.37 3.79 5.06
CA GLU A 109 8.56 3.92 6.26
C GLU A 109 7.79 5.24 6.23
N ALA A 110 8.48 6.34 5.95
CA ALA A 110 7.85 7.66 5.85
C ALA A 110 6.78 7.69 4.74
N SER A 111 7.06 7.10 3.57
CA SER A 111 6.10 7.02 2.47
C SER A 111 4.86 6.20 2.83
N PHE A 112 5.05 5.07 3.53
CA PHE A 112 3.93 4.25 4.00
C PHE A 112 3.07 5.00 5.01
N GLU A 113 3.70 5.66 5.99
CA GLU A 113 2.99 6.44 7.01
C GLU A 113 2.25 7.64 6.42
N PHE A 114 2.82 8.29 5.41
CA PHE A 114 2.18 9.36 4.65
C PHE A 114 0.92 8.85 3.95
N GLY A 115 1.01 7.77 3.18
CA GLY A 115 -0.15 7.21 2.47
C GLY A 115 -1.25 6.72 3.41
N LEU A 116 -0.86 6.07 4.52
CA LEU A 116 -1.81 5.63 5.54
C LEU A 116 -2.51 6.82 6.22
N ALA A 117 -1.78 7.90 6.49
CA ALA A 117 -2.37 9.13 7.04
C ALA A 117 -3.39 9.76 6.08
N LEU A 118 -3.06 9.83 4.78
CA LEU A 118 -3.97 10.37 3.76
C LEU A 118 -5.27 9.56 3.66
N ILE A 119 -5.16 8.23 3.61
CA ILE A 119 -6.34 7.36 3.53
C ILE A 119 -7.23 7.56 4.77
N LEU A 120 -6.65 7.55 5.96
CA LEU A 120 -7.40 7.72 7.21
C LEU A 120 -8.05 9.10 7.31
N ALA A 121 -7.35 10.17 6.95
CA ALA A 121 -7.92 11.51 6.92
C ALA A 121 -9.08 11.64 5.92
N GLY A 122 -8.98 10.98 4.75
CA GLY A 122 -10.06 10.92 3.77
C GLY A 122 -11.30 10.20 4.30
N ILE A 123 -11.10 9.11 5.04
CA ILE A 123 -12.19 8.36 5.69
C ILE A 123 -12.88 9.22 6.76
N GLU A 124 -12.10 9.90 7.62
CA GLU A 124 -12.64 10.79 8.66
C GLU A 124 -13.47 11.93 8.06
N ALA A 125 -13.02 12.51 6.95
CA ALA A 125 -13.76 13.55 6.23
C ALA A 125 -15.07 13.05 5.59
N MET A 126 -15.18 11.77 5.26
CA MET A 126 -16.39 11.17 4.68
C MET A 126 -17.40 10.68 5.72
N ALA A 127 -16.94 10.43 6.96
CA ALA A 127 -17.80 9.98 8.07
C ALA A 127 -18.50 11.15 8.80
N SER A 128 -18.19 12.39 8.40
CA SER A 128 -18.77 13.65 8.91
C SER A 128 -19.98 14.07 8.08
#